data_AF-A0A4R9WVT0-F1
#
_entry.id   AF-A0A4R9WVT0-F1
#
_cell.length_a   1.000
_cell.length_b   1.000
_cell.length_c   1.000
_cell.angle_alpha   90.00
_cell.angle_beta   90.00
_cell.angle_gamma   90.00
#
_symmetry.space_group_name_H-M   'P 1'
#
loop_
_entity.id
_entity.type
_entity.pdbx_description
1 polymer ?
#
loop_
_entity_poly.entity_id
_entity_poly.type
_entity_poly.pdbx_seq_one_letter_code
_entity_poly.pdbx_strand_id
1 'polypeptide(L)'
;GLPGARWIDVENYHLTLRFIGDVEGHVADEIANALDRVHRPSFSLTLSGVGAFGQKKPHAVWAGVAPSPDLSALQGEIDRICQRLGLPADPRKFSPHVTLARLRNASPLDVAQYLSARGNFAALPFRV
;
A
#
# COMPACT_ATOMS: atom_id res chain seq x y z
N GLY A 1 -22.40 0.67 6.32
CA GLY A 1 -21.06 0.27 5.83
C GLY A 1 -21.20 -0.52 4.54
N LEU A 2 -20.10 -0.96 3.92
CA LEU A 2 -20.13 -1.83 2.74
C LEU A 2 -20.41 -3.29 3.17
N PRO A 3 -21.48 -3.95 2.68
CA PRO A 3 -21.75 -5.35 2.97
C PRO A 3 -20.58 -6.26 2.58
N GLY A 4 -20.27 -7.25 3.43
CA GLY A 4 -19.13 -8.15 3.22
C GLY A 4 -17.75 -7.52 3.45
N ALA A 5 -17.68 -6.26 3.90
CA ALA A 5 -16.42 -5.61 4.24
C ALA A 5 -16.01 -5.89 5.69
N ARG A 6 -14.80 -6.39 5.86
CA ARG A 6 -14.07 -6.40 7.13
C ARG A 6 -13.10 -5.23 7.12
N TRP A 7 -13.41 -4.19 7.88
CA TRP A 7 -12.55 -3.01 8.04
C TRP A 7 -11.28 -3.38 8.80
N ILE A 8 -10.17 -2.77 8.39
CA ILE A 8 -8.89 -2.90 9.06
C ILE A 8 -8.87 -1.89 10.21
N ASP A 9 -8.40 -2.31 11.38
CA ASP A 9 -8.23 -1.43 12.54
C ASP A 9 -7.18 -0.34 12.23
N VAL A 10 -7.39 0.86 12.76
CA VAL A 10 -6.62 2.05 12.37
C VAL A 10 -5.12 1.87 12.64
N GLU A 11 -4.77 1.21 13.74
CA GLU A 11 -3.40 0.86 14.11
C GLU A 11 -2.69 -0.05 13.09
N ASN A 12 -3.45 -0.76 12.26
CA ASN A 12 -2.91 -1.64 11.21
C ASN A 12 -2.86 -0.96 9.84
N TYR A 13 -3.21 0.33 9.73
CA TYR A 13 -3.05 1.07 8.49
C TYR A 13 -1.58 1.25 8.16
N HIS A 14 -1.20 0.79 6.98
CA HIS A 14 0.15 0.93 6.46
C HIS A 14 0.12 1.06 4.94
N LEU A 15 1.20 1.63 4.41
CA LEU A 15 1.50 1.70 2.99
C LEU A 15 2.65 0.74 2.71
N THR A 16 2.39 -0.33 1.97
CA THR A 16 3.43 -1.31 1.65
C THR A 16 4.38 -0.77 0.58
N LEU A 17 5.68 -0.70 0.89
CA LEU A 17 6.72 -0.27 -0.05
C LEU A 17 7.28 -1.44 -0.87
N ARG A 18 7.42 -2.63 -0.26
CA ARG A 18 7.89 -3.84 -0.93
C ARG A 18 7.35 -5.09 -0.24
N PHE A 19 6.88 -6.08 -1.03
CA PHE A 19 6.51 -7.40 -0.52
C PHE A 19 7.68 -8.38 -0.66
N ILE A 20 8.34 -8.70 0.45
CA ILE A 20 9.49 -9.60 0.45
C ILE A 20 9.09 -11.07 0.21
N GLY A 21 7.92 -11.48 0.71
CA GLY A 21 7.50 -12.89 0.67
C GLY A 21 8.19 -13.70 1.76
N ASP A 22 8.22 -15.01 1.59
CA ASP A 22 8.92 -15.92 2.49
C ASP A 22 10.40 -15.95 2.15
N VAL A 23 11.26 -15.72 3.14
CA VAL A 23 12.72 -15.75 3.03
C VAL A 23 13.32 -16.52 4.19
N GLU A 24 14.53 -17.05 4.01
CA GLU A 24 15.27 -17.66 5.11
C GLU A 24 15.65 -16.63 6.18
N GLY A 25 15.78 -17.06 7.44
CA GLY A 25 16.01 -16.15 8.56
C GLY A 25 17.25 -15.27 8.40
N HIS A 26 18.36 -15.84 7.91
CA HIS A 26 19.58 -15.07 7.68
C HIS A 26 19.40 -13.98 6.60
N VAL A 27 18.60 -14.25 5.55
CA VAL A 27 18.27 -13.25 4.52
C VAL A 27 17.38 -12.16 5.10
N ALA A 28 16.43 -12.51 5.98
CA ALA A 28 15.62 -11.51 6.67
C ALA A 28 16.48 -10.56 7.53
N ASP A 29 17.47 -11.08 8.24
CA ASP A 29 18.41 -10.28 9.03
C ASP A 29 19.25 -9.35 8.14
N GLU A 30 19.74 -9.84 7.00
CA GLU A 30 20.47 -9.02 6.04
C GLU A 30 19.62 -7.89 5.46
N ILE A 31 18.36 -8.17 5.11
CA ILE A 31 17.40 -7.15 4.65
C ILE A 31 17.17 -6.11 5.74
N ALA A 32 16.88 -6.53 6.98
CA ALA A 32 16.65 -5.62 8.09
C ALA A 32 17.86 -4.70 8.32
N ASN A 33 19.07 -5.26 8.37
CA ASN A 33 20.31 -4.51 8.53
C ASN A 33 20.59 -3.54 7.38
N ALA A 34 20.23 -3.91 6.14
CA ALA A 34 20.41 -3.04 4.99
C ALA A 34 19.39 -1.89 4.97
N LEU A 35 18.14 -2.17 5.38
CA LEU A 35 17.07 -1.17 5.46
C LEU A 35 17.28 -0.18 6.62
N ASP A 36 17.87 -0.60 7.73
CA ASP A 36 18.22 0.26 8.88
C ASP A 36 19.19 1.40 8.49
N ARG A 37 19.96 1.20 7.42
CA ARG A 37 20.89 2.20 6.89
C ARG A 37 20.21 3.26 6.01
N VAL A 38 18.95 3.07 5.62
CA VAL A 38 18.22 4.01 4.77
C VAL A 38 17.84 5.24 5.58
N HIS A 39 18.54 6.35 5.33
CA HIS A 39 18.27 7.64 5.97
C HIS A 39 17.78 8.64 4.92
N ARG A 40 16.54 9.13 5.10
CA ARG A 40 15.93 10.15 4.24
C ARG A 40 15.25 11.22 5.09
N PRO A 41 15.21 12.48 4.61
CA PRO A 41 14.38 13.51 5.25
C PRO A 41 12.91 13.12 5.25
N SER A 42 12.19 13.53 6.30
CA SER A 42 10.73 13.46 6.33
C SER A 42 10.12 14.19 5.13
N PHE A 43 9.01 13.71 4.60
CA PHE A 43 8.34 14.32 3.45
C PHE A 43 6.82 14.39 3.65
N SER A 44 6.13 15.12 2.77
CA SER A 44 4.68 15.27 2.85
C SER A 44 3.98 14.19 2.02
N LEU A 45 2.93 13.61 2.57
CA LEU A 45 2.01 12.70 1.89
C LEU A 45 0.57 13.19 1.98
N THR A 46 -0.21 12.86 0.96
CA THR A 46 -1.65 13.11 0.92
C THR A 46 -2.34 11.85 0.45
N LEU A 47 -3.26 11.32 1.26
CA LEU A 47 -4.17 10.28 0.80
C LEU A 47 -5.26 10.92 -0.06
N SER A 48 -5.48 10.37 -1.25
CA SER A 48 -6.45 10.92 -2.21
C SER A 48 -7.08 9.80 -3.04
N GLY A 49 -8.38 9.92 -3.22
CA GLY A 49 -9.20 8.94 -3.90
C GLY A 49 -9.39 7.66 -3.10
N VAL A 50 -10.44 6.93 -3.46
CA VAL A 50 -10.72 5.59 -2.98
C VAL A 50 -10.93 4.67 -4.17
N GLY A 51 -10.52 3.42 -4.02
CA GLY A 51 -10.67 2.41 -5.05
C GLY A 51 -10.90 1.03 -4.46
N ALA A 52 -11.02 0.06 -5.35
CA ALA A 52 -11.12 -1.34 -4.98
C ALA A 52 -10.21 -2.20 -5.85
N PHE A 53 -9.70 -3.29 -5.27
CA PHE A 53 -9.03 -4.34 -6.03
C PHE A 53 -9.99 -5.46 -6.38
N GLY A 54 -9.77 -6.05 -7.56
CA GLY A 54 -10.46 -7.25 -8.00
C GLY A 54 -11.71 -7.03 -8.85
N GLN A 55 -11.87 -5.92 -9.58
CA GLN A 55 -12.95 -5.66 -10.58
C GLN A 55 -14.20 -6.58 -10.52
N LYS A 56 -14.17 -7.76 -11.17
CA LYS A 56 -15.29 -8.73 -11.21
C LYS A 56 -15.57 -9.47 -9.89
N LYS A 57 -14.56 -9.64 -9.05
CA LYS A 57 -14.59 -10.24 -7.71
C LYS A 57 -13.82 -9.34 -6.73
N PRO A 58 -14.43 -8.22 -6.28
CA PRO A 58 -13.76 -7.29 -5.40
C PRO A 58 -13.32 -7.95 -4.10
N HIS A 59 -12.08 -7.72 -3.68
CA HIS A 59 -11.51 -8.33 -2.48
C HIS A 59 -10.90 -7.33 -1.50
N ALA A 60 -10.78 -6.05 -1.88
CA ALA A 60 -10.34 -4.99 -0.98
C ALA A 60 -10.83 -3.61 -1.42
N VAL A 61 -11.01 -2.71 -0.45
CA VAL A 61 -11.15 -1.25 -0.65
C VAL A 61 -9.93 -0.57 -0.09
N TRP A 62 -9.44 0.47 -0.77
CA TRP A 62 -8.22 1.18 -0.41
C TRP A 62 -8.35 2.69 -0.62
N ALA A 63 -7.53 3.45 0.10
CA ALA A 63 -7.29 4.88 -0.15
C ALA A 63 -5.97 5.04 -0.94
N GLY A 64 -6.01 5.82 -2.01
CA GLY A 64 -4.84 6.08 -2.85
C GLY A 64 -3.91 7.10 -2.21
N VAL A 65 -2.70 7.25 -2.76
CA VAL A 65 -1.77 8.31 -2.39
C VAL A 65 -1.57 9.22 -3.59
N ALA A 66 -1.64 10.53 -3.37
CA ALA A 66 -1.31 11.51 -4.40
C ALA A 66 0.15 11.32 -4.88
N PRO A 67 0.49 11.67 -6.14
CA PRO A 67 1.85 11.54 -6.65
C PRO A 67 2.88 12.21 -5.73
N SER A 68 3.90 11.46 -5.33
CA SER A 68 4.98 11.92 -4.47
C SER A 68 6.33 11.40 -5.00
N PRO A 69 7.21 12.29 -5.49
CA PRO A 69 8.56 11.91 -5.91
C PRO A 69 9.38 11.30 -4.78
N ASP A 70 9.24 11.82 -3.55
CA ASP A 70 9.96 11.31 -2.37
C ASP A 70 9.54 9.89 -2.01
N LEU A 71 8.24 9.59 -2.05
CA LEU A 71 7.73 8.22 -1.84
C LEU A 71 8.25 7.26 -2.92
N SER A 72 8.24 7.71 -4.17
CA SER A 72 8.73 6.92 -5.30
C SER A 72 10.24 6.64 -5.18
N ALA A 73 11.02 7.64 -4.75
CA ALA A 73 12.45 7.50 -4.51
C ALA A 73 12.75 6.54 -3.35
N LEU A 74 12.02 6.65 -2.23
CA LEU A 74 12.14 5.74 -1.09
C LEU A 74 11.81 4.30 -1.50
N GLN A 75 10.69 4.09 -2.21
CA GLN A 75 10.31 2.75 -2.67
C GLN A 75 11.36 2.15 -3.62
N GLY A 76 11.86 2.95 -4.56
CA GLY A 76 12.90 2.51 -5.49
C GLY A 76 14.25 2.23 -4.81
N GLU A 77 14.57 2.90 -3.70
CA GLU A 77 15.75 2.61 -2.88
C GLU A 77 15.62 1.26 -2.15
N ILE A 78 14.48 1.03 -1.51
CA ILE A 78 14.16 -0.25 -0.85
C ILE A 78 14.20 -1.41 -1.85
N ASP A 79 13.59 -1.26 -3.01
CA ASP A 79 13.57 -2.33 -4.02
C ASP A 79 14.98 -2.66 -4.53
N ARG A 80 15.83 -1.64 -4.77
CA ARG A 80 17.25 -1.84 -5.12
C ARG A 80 18.08 -2.49 -4.02
N ILE A 81 17.75 -2.27 -2.75
CA ILE A 81 18.39 -2.97 -1.63
C ILE A 81 18.01 -4.45 -1.68
N CYS A 82 16.72 -4.76 -1.76
CA CYS A 82 16.24 -6.14 -1.83
C CYS A 82 16.86 -6.90 -3.03
N GLN A 83 16.91 -6.28 -4.21
CA GLN A 83 17.50 -6.90 -5.40
C GLN A 83 19.00 -7.19 -5.24
N ARG A 84 19.77 -6.32 -4.56
CA ARG A 84 21.19 -6.57 -4.27
C ARG A 84 21.43 -7.74 -3.31
N LEU A 85 20.44 -8.05 -2.48
CA LEU A 85 20.42 -9.20 -1.58
C LEU A 85 19.84 -10.46 -2.24
N GLY A 86 19.65 -10.44 -3.56
CA GLY A 86 19.24 -11.61 -4.35
C GLY A 86 17.72 -11.81 -4.46
N LEU A 87 16.90 -10.90 -3.94
CA LEU A 87 15.45 -11.00 -4.13
C LEU A 87 15.07 -10.62 -5.56
N PRO A 88 14.10 -11.31 -6.18
CA PRO A 88 13.62 -10.93 -7.50
C PRO A 88 12.99 -9.53 -7.45
N ALA A 89 13.03 -8.82 -8.58
CA ALA A 89 12.29 -7.59 -8.75
C ALA A 89 10.78 -7.84 -8.54
N ASP A 90 10.06 -6.88 -7.93
CA ASP A 90 8.60 -6.97 -7.87
C ASP A 90 8.03 -6.77 -9.29
N PRO A 91 7.36 -7.77 -9.89
CA PRO A 91 6.83 -7.61 -11.25
C PRO A 91 5.63 -6.64 -11.29
N ARG A 92 5.08 -6.27 -10.12
CA ARG A 92 3.92 -5.39 -10.02
C ARG A 92 4.34 -3.93 -10.04
N LYS A 93 3.61 -3.13 -10.81
CA LYS A 93 3.75 -1.67 -10.75
C LYS A 93 3.46 -1.19 -9.33
N PHE A 94 4.38 -0.41 -8.76
CA PHE A 94 4.15 0.26 -7.49
C PHE A 94 2.95 1.21 -7.60
N SER A 95 1.91 0.91 -6.82
CA SER A 95 0.66 1.67 -6.76
C SER A 95 0.39 1.95 -5.28
N PRO A 96 0.89 3.08 -4.73
CA PRO A 96 0.84 3.35 -3.30
C PRO A 96 -0.61 3.52 -2.84
N HIS A 97 -0.96 2.77 -1.79
CA HIS A 97 -2.30 2.79 -1.21
C HIS A 97 -2.27 2.31 0.24
N VAL A 98 -3.29 2.69 0.99
CA VAL A 98 -3.61 2.12 2.31
C VAL A 98 -4.85 1.25 2.15
N THR A 99 -4.74 -0.04 2.48
CA THR A 99 -5.93 -0.91 2.46
C THR A 99 -6.83 -0.54 3.64
N LEU A 100 -8.10 -0.25 3.37
CA LEU A 100 -9.08 0.14 4.39
C LEU A 100 -9.95 -1.04 4.84
N ALA A 101 -10.30 -1.92 3.90
CA ALA A 101 -11.10 -3.11 4.18
C ALA A 101 -10.73 -4.27 3.25
N ARG A 102 -10.88 -5.49 3.77
CA ARG A 102 -10.90 -6.72 2.97
C ARG A 102 -12.35 -7.12 2.73
N LEU A 103 -12.67 -7.56 1.53
CA LEU A 103 -14.03 -7.92 1.13
C LEU A 103 -14.17 -9.44 1.04
N ARG A 104 -15.27 -9.95 1.60
CA ARG A 104 -15.70 -11.36 1.48
C ARG A 104 -17.11 -11.36 0.90
N ASN A 105 -17.25 -11.90 -0.31
CA ASN A 105 -18.53 -11.99 -1.03
C ASN A 105 -19.27 -10.63 -1.22
N ALA A 106 -18.53 -9.51 -1.28
CA ALA A 106 -19.13 -8.22 -1.62
C ALA A 106 -19.52 -8.18 -3.10
N SER A 107 -20.71 -7.66 -3.42
CA SER A 107 -21.13 -7.54 -4.81
C SER A 107 -20.38 -6.40 -5.51
N PRO A 108 -20.04 -6.53 -6.80
CA PRO A 108 -19.46 -5.42 -7.57
C PRO A 108 -20.33 -4.15 -7.56
N LEU A 109 -21.65 -4.31 -7.50
CA LEU A 109 -22.60 -3.18 -7.46
C LEU A 109 -22.51 -2.42 -6.13
N ASP A 110 -22.48 -3.12 -5.00
CA ASP A 110 -22.35 -2.50 -3.68
C ASP A 110 -21.03 -1.75 -3.55
N VAL A 111 -19.95 -2.33 -4.07
CA VAL A 111 -18.62 -1.69 -4.09
C VAL A 111 -18.65 -0.43 -4.95
N ALA A 112 -19.23 -0.50 -6.16
CA ALA A 112 -19.34 0.66 -7.04
C ALA A 112 -20.15 1.79 -6.40
N GLN A 113 -21.27 1.47 -5.76
CA GLN A 113 -22.08 2.45 -5.01
C GLN A 113 -21.33 3.03 -3.81
N TYR A 114 -20.58 2.20 -3.09
CA TYR A 114 -19.77 2.65 -1.95
C TYR A 114 -18.69 3.66 -2.38
N LEU A 115 -18.02 3.38 -3.50
CA LEU A 115 -16.97 4.23 -4.06
C LEU A 115 -17.52 5.51 -4.68
N SER A 116 -18.65 5.46 -5.39
CA SER A 116 -19.23 6.65 -6.04
C SER A 116 -19.62 7.72 -5.02
N ALA A 117 -20.13 7.32 -3.85
CA ALA A 117 -20.45 8.23 -2.75
C ALA A 117 -19.20 8.86 -2.08
N ARG A 118 -17.99 8.39 -2.41
CA ARG A 118 -16.72 8.77 -1.74
C ARG A 118 -15.61 9.16 -2.72
N GLY A 119 -15.93 9.33 -4.00
CA GLY A 119 -14.94 9.56 -5.06
C GLY A 119 -14.05 10.79 -4.84
N ASN A 120 -14.55 11.80 -4.10
CA ASN A 120 -13.82 13.05 -3.82
C ASN A 120 -13.02 13.01 -2.50
N PHE A 121 -12.75 11.83 -1.95
CA PHE A 121 -11.94 11.71 -0.74
C PHE A 121 -10.55 12.30 -0.95
N ALA A 122 -10.16 13.22 -0.05
CA ALA A 122 -8.79 13.69 0.09
C ALA A 122 -8.54 14.00 1.57
N ALA A 123 -7.42 13.54 2.10
CA ALA A 123 -6.95 13.90 3.44
C ALA A 123 -6.18 15.24 3.40
N LEU A 124 -6.02 15.88 4.56
CA LEU A 124 -5.03 16.95 4.69
C LEU A 124 -3.61 16.37 4.51
N PRO A 125 -2.68 17.11 3.89
CA PRO A 125 -1.29 16.69 3.83
C PRO A 125 -0.73 16.47 5.24
N PHE A 126 0.03 15.39 5.41
CA PHE A 126 0.69 15.05 6.67
C PHE A 126 2.15 14.68 6.41
N ARG A 127 2.98 14.84 7.45
CA ARG A 127 4.40 14.52 7.39
C ARG A 127 4.63 13.06 7.78
N VAL A 128 5.50 12.39 7.04
CA VAL A 128 6.04 11.05 7.33
C VAL A 128 7.55 11.10 7.43
#